data_AF-A0AAU6A217-F1
#
_entry.id   AF-A0AAU6A217-F1
#
_cell.length_a   1.000
_cell.length_b   1.000
_cell.length_c   1.000
_cell.angle_alpha   90.00
_cell.angle_beta   90.00
_cell.angle_gamma   90.00
#
_symmetry.space_group_name_H-M   'P 1'
#
loop_
_entity.id
_entity.type
_entity.pdbx_description
1 polymer ?
#
loop_
_entity_poly.entity_id
_entity_poly.type
_entity_poly.pdbx_seq_one_letter_code
_entity_poly.pdbx_strand_id
1 'polypeptide(L)'
;MTTTEHRRPLLDDGDAHDDRDAQGRDVADRIGATPAQVALARLVAQGPHVVPIPGTKTPKYLADNAGAADVQPSAADLADLNAIPAPVGARY
;
A
#
# COMPACT_ATOMS: atom_id res chain seq x y z
N MET A 1 21.91 -36.85 -14.93
CA MET A 1 20.82 -35.89 -15.19
C MET A 1 20.40 -35.32 -13.85
N THR A 2 20.94 -34.15 -13.49
CA THR A 2 20.76 -33.58 -12.15
C THR A 2 19.91 -32.31 -12.30
N THR A 3 18.63 -32.42 -11.93
CA THR A 3 17.70 -31.28 -11.87
C THR A 3 18.19 -30.31 -10.82
N THR A 4 18.62 -29.13 -11.27
CA THR A 4 18.93 -28.00 -10.40
C THR A 4 17.62 -27.24 -10.14
N GLU A 5 17.01 -27.45 -8.97
CA GLU A 5 15.93 -26.59 -8.48
C GLU A 5 16.50 -25.20 -8.22
N HIS A 6 16.24 -24.29 -9.16
CA HIS A 6 16.56 -22.88 -9.04
C HIS A 6 15.49 -22.21 -8.14
N ARG A 7 15.57 -22.44 -6.82
CA ARG A 7 14.75 -21.74 -5.82
C ARG A 7 15.16 -20.27 -5.82
N ARG A 8 14.48 -19.46 -6.65
CA ARG A 8 14.67 -18.00 -6.71
C ARG A 8 14.42 -17.39 -5.33
N PRO A 9 15.29 -16.50 -4.82
CA PRO A 9 15.04 -15.79 -3.59
C PRO A 9 13.77 -14.94 -3.75
N LEU A 10 12.86 -15.11 -2.80
CA LEU A 10 11.60 -14.40 -2.69
C LEU A 10 11.94 -12.93 -2.40
N LEU A 11 11.98 -12.10 -3.44
CA LEU A 11 12.30 -10.66 -3.36
C LEU A 11 11.77 -10.05 -2.05
N ASP A 12 12.70 -9.55 -1.24
CA ASP A 12 12.47 -8.73 -0.06
C ASP A 12 12.25 -7.29 -0.56
N ASP A 13 11.07 -7.02 -1.12
CA ASP A 13 10.71 -5.73 -1.68
C ASP A 13 9.96 -4.93 -0.60
N GLY A 14 10.66 -4.24 0.31
CA GLY A 14 9.94 -3.55 1.41
C GLY A 14 10.57 -2.33 2.09
N ASP A 15 11.88 -2.10 2.02
CA ASP A 15 12.52 -1.17 2.97
C ASP A 15 12.95 0.18 2.39
N ALA A 16 12.08 0.87 1.66
CA ALA A 16 12.35 2.25 1.25
C ALA A 16 11.09 3.11 1.32
N HIS A 17 10.80 3.65 2.50
CA HIS A 17 9.66 4.53 2.74
C HIS A 17 10.12 5.83 3.43
N ASP A 18 10.11 6.89 2.62
CA ASP A 18 10.64 8.26 2.75
C ASP A 18 9.72 9.15 3.62
N ASP A 19 10.13 10.38 3.97
CA ASP A 19 9.39 11.30 4.89
C ASP A 19 7.92 11.56 4.51
N ARG A 20 7.53 11.33 3.25
CA ARG A 20 6.14 11.36 2.74
C ARG A 20 5.22 10.31 3.39
N ASP A 21 5.79 9.22 3.87
CA ASP A 21 5.06 8.20 4.59
C ASP A 21 4.59 8.70 5.97
N ALA A 22 5.13 9.83 6.48
CA ALA A 22 4.75 10.37 7.78
C ALA A 22 3.29 10.86 7.79
N GLN A 23 2.88 11.66 6.80
CA GLN A 23 1.50 12.16 6.73
C GLN A 23 0.49 11.02 6.48
N GLY A 24 0.88 10.00 5.71
CA GLY A 24 0.09 8.78 5.54
C GLY A 24 -0.06 8.00 6.84
N ARG A 25 1.02 7.89 7.64
CA ARG A 25 1.01 7.28 8.97
C ARG A 25 0.10 8.04 9.94
N ASP A 26 0.16 9.38 9.96
CA ASP A 26 -0.68 10.19 10.86
C ASP A 26 -2.18 9.98 10.59
N VAL A 27 -2.57 9.88 9.31
CA VAL A 27 -3.96 9.56 8.94
C VAL A 27 -4.30 8.13 9.34
N ALA A 28 -3.39 7.18 9.12
CA ALA A 28 -3.58 5.77 9.48
C ALA A 28 -3.80 5.60 10.99
N ASP A 29 -2.97 6.26 11.82
CA ASP A 29 -3.09 6.24 13.27
C ASP A 29 -4.42 6.85 13.73
N ARG A 30 -4.84 7.96 13.11
CA ARG A 30 -6.10 8.65 13.42
C ARG A 30 -7.33 7.79 13.20
N ILE A 31 -7.32 6.98 12.12
CA ILE A 31 -8.47 6.14 11.76
C ILE A 31 -8.30 4.67 12.15
N GLY A 32 -7.21 4.32 12.85
CA GLY A 32 -6.94 2.96 13.34
C GLY A 32 -6.66 1.94 12.23
N ALA A 33 -6.09 2.38 11.11
CA ALA A 33 -5.72 1.54 9.98
C ALA A 33 -4.20 1.43 9.83
N THR A 34 -3.72 0.48 9.02
CA THR A 34 -2.28 0.45 8.67
C THR A 34 -1.97 1.41 7.52
N PRO A 35 -0.73 1.91 7.40
CA PRO A 35 -0.34 2.77 6.29
C PRO A 35 -0.62 2.15 4.91
N ALA A 36 -0.43 0.82 4.78
CA ALA A 36 -0.74 0.08 3.57
C ALA A 36 -2.25 0.10 3.24
N GLN A 37 -3.10 -0.08 4.26
CA GLN A 37 -4.55 0.00 4.09
C GLN A 37 -5.00 1.38 3.64
N VAL A 38 -4.46 2.43 4.26
CA VAL A 38 -4.80 3.82 3.91
C VAL A 38 -4.35 4.16 2.49
N ALA A 39 -3.16 3.71 2.08
CA ALA A 39 -2.68 3.92 0.72
C ALA A 39 -3.59 3.26 -0.33
N LEU A 40 -4.03 2.02 -0.09
CA LEU A 40 -4.94 1.31 -0.98
C LEU A 40 -6.34 1.94 -0.98
N ALA A 41 -6.88 2.31 0.19
CA ALA A 41 -8.18 2.98 0.31
C ALA A 41 -8.19 4.33 -0.43
N ARG A 42 -7.12 5.13 -0.33
CA ARG A 42 -6.94 6.37 -1.11
C ARG A 42 -7.03 6.11 -2.61
N LEU A 43 -6.42 5.03 -3.09
CA LEU A 43 -6.41 4.71 -4.52
C LEU A 43 -7.81 4.33 -5.01
N VAL A 44 -8.51 3.44 -4.29
CA VAL A 44 -9.88 3.03 -4.62
C VAL A 44 -10.86 4.21 -4.58
N ALA A 45 -10.63 5.17 -3.67
CA ALA A 45 -11.45 6.38 -3.56
C ALA A 45 -11.36 7.31 -4.79
N GLN A 46 -10.41 7.11 -5.71
CA GLN A 46 -10.30 7.93 -6.93
C GLN A 46 -11.41 7.63 -7.96
N GLY A 47 -12.11 6.51 -7.82
CA GLY A 47 -13.30 6.23 -8.61
C GLY A 47 -13.64 4.74 -8.71
N PRO A 48 -14.86 4.40 -9.14
CA PRO A 48 -15.36 3.03 -9.19
C PRO A 48 -14.62 2.13 -10.19
N HIS A 49 -13.80 2.70 -11.07
CA HIS A 49 -13.02 1.98 -12.06
C HIS A 49 -11.57 1.74 -11.62
N VAL A 50 -11.19 2.19 -10.42
CA VAL A 50 -9.83 2.05 -9.89
C VAL A 50 -9.76 0.83 -8.99
N VAL A 51 -9.13 -0.23 -9.48
CA VAL A 51 -8.95 -1.48 -8.75
C VAL A 51 -7.45 -1.78 -8.62
N PRO A 52 -6.80 -1.51 -7.47
CA PRO A 52 -5.42 -1.93 -7.26
C PRO A 52 -5.28 -3.45 -7.34
N ILE A 53 -4.15 -3.91 -7.88
CA ILE A 53 -3.74 -5.32 -7.85
C ILE A 53 -2.48 -5.42 -6.97
N PRO A 54 -2.62 -5.30 -5.64
CA PRO A 54 -1.45 -5.26 -4.78
C PRO A 54 -0.83 -6.65 -4.68
N GLY A 55 0.40 -6.77 -5.16
CA GLY A 55 1.20 -7.98 -5.00
C GLY A 55 1.76 -8.07 -3.57
N THR A 56 1.77 -9.27 -3.02
CA THR A 56 2.50 -9.55 -1.77
C THR A 56 2.90 -11.02 -1.72
N LYS A 57 3.96 -11.30 -0.96
CA LYS A 57 4.52 -12.63 -0.73
C LYS A 57 4.39 -13.07 0.73
N THR A 58 3.91 -12.19 1.61
CA THR A 58 3.80 -12.46 3.03
C THR A 58 2.32 -12.44 3.47
N PRO A 59 1.90 -13.36 4.35
CA PRO A 59 0.53 -13.40 4.86
C PRO A 59 0.11 -12.12 5.60
N LYS A 60 1.05 -11.47 6.30
CA LYS A 60 0.78 -10.21 7.02
C LYS A 60 0.29 -9.12 6.06
N TYR A 61 1.04 -8.86 5.00
CA TYR A 61 0.66 -7.85 4.01
C TYR A 61 -0.56 -8.26 3.19
N LEU A 62 -0.81 -9.56 3.03
CA LEU A 62 -2.07 -10.03 2.44
C LEU A 62 -3.28 -9.61 3.30
N ALA A 63 -3.17 -9.77 4.61
CA ALA A 63 -4.22 -9.33 5.54
C ALA A 63 -4.39 -7.81 5.52
N ASP A 64 -3.29 -7.05 5.50
CA ASP A 64 -3.34 -5.59 5.37
C ASP A 64 -4.03 -5.18 4.05
N ASN A 65 -3.62 -5.76 2.92
CA ASN A 65 -4.20 -5.47 1.61
C ASN A 65 -5.70 -5.77 1.55
N ALA A 66 -6.12 -6.90 2.13
CA ALA A 66 -7.54 -7.28 2.17
C ALA A 66 -8.36 -6.33 3.06
N GLY A 67 -7.83 -5.98 4.24
CA GLY A 67 -8.51 -5.08 5.17
C GLY A 67 -8.64 -3.63 4.66
N ALA A 68 -7.89 -3.25 3.61
CA ALA A 68 -8.03 -1.94 2.99
C ALA A 68 -9.44 -1.70 2.41
N ALA A 69 -10.16 -2.75 2.02
CA ALA A 69 -11.52 -2.65 1.52
C ALA A 69 -12.53 -2.18 2.57
N ASP A 70 -12.22 -2.39 3.85
CA ASP A 70 -13.07 -1.99 4.97
C ASP A 70 -12.76 -0.56 5.45
N VAL A 71 -11.64 0.04 4.99
CA VAL A 71 -11.24 1.40 5.38
C VAL A 71 -12.01 2.43 4.56
N GLN A 72 -12.73 3.29 5.25
CA GLN A 72 -13.52 4.39 4.69
C GLN A 72 -13.01 5.72 5.26
N PRO A 73 -11.94 6.31 4.69
CA PRO A 73 -11.43 7.59 5.17
C PRO A 73 -12.48 8.69 4.96
N SER A 74 -12.56 9.65 5.88
CA SER A 74 -13.45 10.79 5.72
C SER A 74 -13.01 11.68 4.55
N ALA A 75 -13.87 12.60 4.12
CA ALA A 75 -13.49 13.57 3.09
C ALA A 75 -12.28 14.43 3.49
N ALA A 76 -12.11 14.71 4.78
CA ALA A 76 -10.95 15.42 5.31
C ALA A 76 -9.67 14.56 5.25
N ASP A 77 -9.77 13.28 5.65
CA ASP A 77 -8.65 12.34 5.57
C ASP A 77 -8.23 12.12 4.11
N LEU A 78 -9.18 12.00 3.19
CA LEU A 78 -8.90 11.89 1.75
C LEU A 78 -8.24 13.16 1.21
N ALA A 79 -8.63 14.34 1.67
CA ALA A 79 -7.98 15.59 1.28
C ALA A 79 -6.52 15.63 1.77
N ASP A 80 -6.28 15.28 3.03
CA ASP A 80 -4.94 15.18 3.62
C ASP A 80 -4.06 14.19 2.85
N LEU A 81 -4.61 13.01 2.54
CA LEU A 81 -3.92 11.98 1.77
C LEU A 81 -3.64 12.44 0.35
N ASN A 82 -4.57 13.12 -0.31
CA ASN A 82 -4.42 13.59 -1.68
C ASN A 82 -3.42 14.75 -1.82
N ALA A 83 -3.17 15.50 -0.75
CA ALA A 83 -2.11 16.49 -0.69
C ALA A 83 -0.70 15.87 -0.70
N ILE A 84 -0.57 14.57 -0.40
CA ILE A 84 0.70 13.86 -0.49
C ILE A 84 1.09 13.72 -1.98
N PRO A 85 2.22 14.32 -2.41
CA PRO A 85 2.64 14.28 -3.81
C PRO A 85 2.90 12.85 -4.27
N ALA A 86 2.53 12.57 -5.52
CA ALA A 86 2.77 11.26 -6.12
C ALA A 86 4.27 10.90 -6.07
N PRO A 87 4.63 9.63 -5.86
CA PRO A 87 6.02 9.21 -5.89
C PRO A 87 6.60 9.47 -7.29
N VAL A 88 7.66 10.27 -7.34
CA VAL A 88 8.52 10.41 -8.51
C VAL A 88 9.55 9.28 -8.49
N GLY A 89 9.35 8.28 -9.33
CA GLY A 89 10.29 7.18 -9.50
C GLY A 89 9.99 6.39 -10.76
N ALA A 90 11.02 6.18 -11.59
CA ALA A 90 10.93 5.25 -12.71
C ALA A 90 10.98 3.82 -12.15
N ARG A 91 9.85 3.12 -12.15
CA ARG A 91 9.80 1.68 -11.95
C ARG A 91 9.18 1.07 -13.20
N TYR A 92 9.98 0.26 -13.89
CA TYR A 92 9.64 -0.51 -15.09
C TYR A 92 8.84 -1.76 -14.71
#